data_AF-A0A2V6BJW6-F1
#
_entry.id   AF-A0A2V6BJW6-F1
#
_cell.length_a   1.000
_cell.length_b   1.000
_cell.length_c   1.000
_cell.angle_alpha   90.00
_cell.angle_beta   90.00
_cell.angle_gamma   90.00
#
_symmetry.space_group_name_H-M   'P 1'
#
loop_
_entity.id
_entity.type
_entity.pdbx_description
1 polymer ?
#
loop_
_entity_poly.entity_id
_entity_poly.type
_entity_poly.pdbx_seq_one_letter_code
_entity_poly.pdbx_strand_id
1 'polypeptide(L)' 'GQIIRKAFELGVDLSLTHSCYDPTPEGLACGECDSCLLRLKGFREAGIDDPIRYAKK' A
#
# COMPACT_ATOMS: atom_id res chain seq x y z
N GLY A 1 0.50 -4.18 -10.68
CA GLY A 1 -0.90 -4.07 -10.21
C GLY A 1 -1.71 -5.37 -10.21
N GLN A 2 -1.22 -6.50 -10.77
CA GLN A 2 -2.01 -7.76 -10.83
C GLN A 2 -2.38 -8.28 -9.42
N ILE A 3 -1.44 -8.23 -8.47
CA ILE A 3 -1.67 -8.67 -7.08
C ILE A 3 -2.78 -7.85 -6.41
N ILE A 4 -2.72 -6.51 -6.53
CA ILE A 4 -3.73 -5.62 -5.93
C ILE A 4 -5.12 -5.87 -6.53
N ARG A 5 -5.22 -5.97 -7.86
CA ARG A 5 -6.48 -6.32 -8.52
C ARG A 5 -7.04 -7.65 -8.04
N LYS A 6 -6.19 -8.68 -7.96
CA LYS A 6 -6.63 -10.00 -7.51
C LYS A 6 -7.08 -10.01 -6.05
N ALA A 7 -6.36 -9.31 -5.18
CA ALA A 7 -6.74 -9.19 -3.78
C ALA A 7 -8.09 -8.46 -3.63
N PHE A 8 -8.31 -7.39 -4.40
CA PHE A 8 -9.58 -6.66 -4.42
C PHE A 8 -10.74 -7.53 -4.93
N GLU A 9 -10.55 -8.25 -6.04
CA GLU A 9 -11.55 -9.22 -6.56
C GLU A 9 -11.92 -10.31 -5.56
N LEU A 10 -10.97 -10.71 -4.71
CA LEU A 10 -11.18 -11.72 -3.66
C LEU A 10 -11.79 -11.14 -2.38
N GLY A 11 -12.03 -9.82 -2.31
CA GLY A 11 -12.55 -9.16 -1.11
C GLY A 11 -11.56 -9.15 0.06
N VAL A 12 -10.26 -9.23 -0.22
CA VAL A 12 -9.22 -9.14 0.82
C VAL A 12 -9.15 -7.71 1.33
N ASP A 13 -9.20 -7.55 2.66
CA ASP A 13 -9.00 -6.26 3.28
C ASP A 13 -7.51 -5.86 3.27
N LEU A 14 -7.13 -5.09 2.24
CA LEU A 14 -5.77 -4.58 2.07
C LEU A 14 -5.38 -3.50 3.09
N SER A 15 -6.32 -2.98 3.90
CA SER A 15 -6.03 -2.02 4.98
C SER A 15 -5.30 -2.68 6.16
N LEU A 16 -5.45 -3.99 6.32
CA LEU A 16 -4.82 -4.78 7.39
C LEU A 16 -3.39 -5.23 7.06
N THR A 17 -2.86 -4.84 5.89
CA THR A 17 -1.54 -5.28 5.42
C THR A 17 -0.46 -4.25 5.73
N HIS A 18 0.73 -4.73 6.07
CA HIS A 18 1.91 -3.89 6.30
C HIS A 18 2.99 -4.21 5.28
N SER A 19 3.48 -3.18 4.59
CA SER A 19 4.56 -3.32 3.59
C SER A 19 5.76 -2.43 3.89
N CYS A 20 5.57 -1.34 4.62
CA CYS A 20 6.62 -0.36 4.88
C CYS A 20 7.79 -0.98 5.66
N TYR A 21 9.01 -0.54 5.35
CA TYR A 21 10.20 -0.96 6.09
C TYR A 21 10.61 0.02 7.18
N ASP A 22 10.16 1.27 7.06
CA ASP A 22 10.53 2.35 7.99
C ASP A 22 9.28 3.16 8.37
N PRO A 23 8.29 2.55 9.03
CA PRO A 23 7.09 3.27 9.44
C PRO A 23 7.41 4.36 10.46
N THR A 24 6.58 5.41 10.52
CA THR A 24 6.71 6.42 11.58
C THR A 24 6.44 5.80 12.95
N PRO A 25 6.81 6.47 14.06
CA PRO A 25 6.48 5.99 15.41
C PRO A 25 4.97 5.75 15.63
N GLU A 26 4.11 6.46 14.89
CA GLU A 26 2.65 6.31 14.91
C GLU A 26 2.14 5.16 14.00
N GLY A 27 3.05 4.44 13.34
CA GLY A 27 2.74 3.29 12.48
C GLY A 27 2.37 3.65 11.04
N LEU A 28 2.52 4.92 10.61
CA LEU A 28 2.23 5.32 9.24
C LEU A 28 3.30 4.79 8.29
N ALA A 29 2.90 4.35 7.09
CA ALA A 29 3.87 4.00 6.05
C ALA A 29 4.65 5.25 5.61
N CYS A 30 5.98 5.18 5.50
CA CYS A 30 6.79 6.38 5.22
C CYS A 30 6.48 7.02 3.86
N GLY A 31 6.12 6.20 2.86
CA GLY A 31 5.82 6.65 1.50
C GLY A 31 7.04 6.83 0.59
N GLU A 32 8.25 6.65 1.11
CA GLU A 32 9.49 6.92 0.36
C GLU A 32 10.46 5.73 0.27
N CYS A 33 10.29 4.68 1.10
CA CYS A 33 11.09 3.46 0.96
C CYS A 33 10.66 2.62 -0.26
N ASP A 34 11.56 1.77 -0.77
CA ASP A 34 11.31 0.94 -1.96
C ASP A 34 10.00 0.15 -1.88
N SER A 35 9.70 -0.43 -0.72
CA SER A 35 8.45 -1.20 -0.53
C SER A 35 7.20 -0.31 -0.61
N CYS A 36 7.25 0.90 -0.03
CA CYS A 36 6.16 1.87 -0.16
C CYS A 36 5.95 2.28 -1.62
N LEU A 37 7.04 2.56 -2.36
CA LEU A 37 6.97 2.95 -3.77
C LEU A 37 6.40 1.82 -4.64
N LEU A 38 6.83 0.58 -4.41
CA LEU A 38 6.30 -0.61 -5.10
C LEU A 38 4.82 -0.81 -4.81
N ARG A 39 4.41 -0.67 -3.55
CA ARG A 39 3.00 -0.75 -3.14
C ARG A 39 2.16 0.32 -3.84
N LEU A 40 2.55 1.60 -3.73
CA LEU A 40 1.85 2.72 -4.35
C LEU A 40 1.73 2.55 -5.87
N LYS A 41 2.81 2.11 -6.54
CA LYS A 41 2.78 1.75 -7.96
C LYS A 41 1.77 0.64 -8.24
N GLY A 42 1.75 -0.40 -7.42
CA GLY A 42 0.82 -1.52 -7.53
C GLY A 42 -0.65 -1.10 -7.48
N PHE A 43 -1.01 -0.21 -6.55
CA PHE A 43 -2.35 0.37 -6.42
C PHE A 43 -2.71 1.29 -7.60
N ARG A 44 -1.79 2.18 -7.99
CA ARG A 44 -1.97 3.05 -9.17
C ARG A 44 -2.23 2.25 -10.45
N GLU A 45 -1.45 1.21 -10.70
CA GLU A 45 -1.63 0.30 -11.86
C GLU A 45 -2.91 -0.55 -11.79
N ALA A 46 -3.49 -0.69 -10.61
CA ALA A 46 -4.77 -1.36 -10.41
C ALA A 46 -5.96 -0.41 -10.60
N GLY A 47 -5.72 0.92 -10.62
CA GLY A 47 -6.79 1.91 -10.60
C GLY A 47 -7.57 1.93 -9.29
N ILE A 48 -6.95 1.51 -8.19
CA ILE A 48 -7.55 1.38 -6.85
C ILE A 48 -6.76 2.27 -5.90
N ASP A 49 -7.46 2.99 -5.02
CA ASP A 49 -6.82 3.76 -3.96
C ASP A 49 -6.28 2.85 -2.85
N ASP A 50 -5.05 3.12 -2.42
CA ASP A 50 -4.46 2.40 -1.29
C ASP A 50 -5.15 2.81 0.02
N PRO A 51 -5.74 1.88 0.79
CA PRO A 51 -6.51 2.21 1.98
C PRO A 51 -5.66 2.61 3.18
N ILE A 52 -4.33 2.39 3.16
CA ILE A 52 -3.47 2.73 4.30
C ILE A 52 -3.05 4.21 4.27
N ARG A 53 -2.71 4.73 5.45
CA ARG A 53 -2.21 6.10 5.60
C ARG A 53 -0.69 6.15 5.43
N TYR A 54 -0.24 7.22 4.81
CA TYR A 54 1.17 7.50 4.55
C TYR A 54 1.60 8.80 5.22
N ALA A 55 2.85 8.85 5.68
CA ALA A 55 3.45 10.08 6.20
C ALA A 55 3.78 11.08 5.08
N LYS A 56 4.17 10.57 3.90
CA LYS A 56 4.44 11.33 2.67
C LYS A 56 3.78 10.61 1.49
N LYS A 57 3.11 11.33 0.59
CA LYS A 57 2.41 10.74 -0.57
C LYS A 57 2.63 11.54 -1.84
#